data_AF-A0A7J9M9E9-F1
#
_entry.id   AF-A0A7J9M9E9-F1
#
_cell.length_a   1.000
_cell.length_b   1.000
_cell.length_c   1.000
_cell.angle_alpha   90.00
_cell.angle_beta   90.00
_cell.angle_gamma   90.00
#
_symmetry.space_group_name_H-M   'P 1'
#
loop_
_entity.id
_entity.type
_entity.pdbx_description
1 polymer ?
#
loop_
_entity_poly.entity_id
_entity_poly.type
_entity_poly.pdbx_seq_one_letter_code
_entity_poly.pdbx_strand_id
1 'polypeptide(L)'
;MNGQAATQCLRSFGSFLLIFPLIQLRQELHTEPYNEIDWSKKRHLCAKEDLHYPHTLLQILLWDSLHLFSEPFLNRWPFNKLRKKSLKVAMDIIHYEDESSRYITIGCVEKPLCMLACWVEDPNGIYFKKHLARIDDYVWVGEDGIKMQGFGSQVWDTSFLLQALLASNLYDEIGLTLMKGHNFLKNSQVRDNPSGDFKRMFRHISKGSWTFSDRDHGWQVSDCTAESLKCCVKFALMAPEMVGNKMEDEQFFDAVNVLLSLQSKNGGYTVWEPAGGAFWWEWLNPIEFLEDLTIEYE
;
A
#
# COMPACT_ATOMS: atom_id res chain seq x y z
N MET A 1 -42.80 -5.51 24.51
CA MET A 1 -42.31 -6.62 23.68
C MET A 1 -42.19 -6.13 22.23
N ASN A 2 -41.12 -6.52 21.53
CA ASN A 2 -40.91 -6.41 20.07
C ASN A 2 -40.21 -5.17 19.49
N GLY A 3 -39.15 -4.69 20.14
CA GLY A 3 -38.07 -3.93 19.47
C GLY A 3 -36.86 -4.81 19.12
N GLN A 4 -36.51 -5.78 19.97
CA GLN A 4 -35.36 -6.66 19.76
C GLN A 4 -35.62 -7.78 18.74
N ALA A 5 -36.88 -8.25 18.60
CA ALA A 5 -37.24 -9.28 17.62
C ALA A 5 -37.14 -8.79 16.17
N ALA A 6 -37.42 -7.50 15.91
CA ALA A 6 -37.33 -6.92 14.56
C ALA A 6 -35.86 -6.74 14.12
N THR A 7 -34.98 -6.30 15.03
CA THR A 7 -33.54 -6.11 14.75
C THR A 7 -32.81 -7.44 14.56
N GLN A 8 -33.23 -8.49 15.27
CA GLN A 8 -32.67 -9.84 15.12
C GLN A 8 -33.18 -10.54 13.85
N CYS A 9 -34.43 -10.29 13.44
CA CYS A 9 -34.98 -10.76 12.18
C CYS A 9 -34.31 -10.08 10.97
N LEU A 10 -34.02 -8.78 11.02
CA LEU A 10 -33.32 -8.05 9.96
C LEU A 10 -31.85 -8.47 9.80
N ARG A 11 -31.14 -8.81 10.88
CA ARG A 11 -29.78 -9.38 10.80
C ARG A 11 -29.77 -10.78 10.18
N SER A 12 -30.77 -11.60 10.49
CA SER A 12 -30.92 -12.94 9.90
C SER A 12 -31.35 -12.88 8.41
N PHE A 13 -32.31 -12.02 8.06
CA PHE A 13 -32.80 -11.83 6.69
C PHE A 13 -31.78 -11.15 5.76
N GLY A 14 -31.04 -10.13 6.25
CA GLY A 14 -30.00 -9.47 5.48
C GLY A 14 -28.81 -10.38 5.16
N SER A 15 -28.47 -11.29 6.07
CA SER A 15 -27.44 -12.31 5.84
C SER A 15 -27.93 -13.36 4.82
N PHE A 16 -29.20 -13.77 4.89
CA PHE A 16 -29.80 -14.73 3.95
C PHE A 16 -29.88 -14.20 2.50
N LEU A 17 -30.18 -12.91 2.32
CA LEU A 17 -30.29 -12.26 1.00
C LEU A 17 -28.93 -11.95 0.34
N LEU A 18 -27.87 -11.74 1.12
CA LEU A 18 -26.51 -11.55 0.59
C LEU A 18 -25.83 -12.88 0.20
N ILE A 19 -26.13 -13.96 0.92
CA ILE A 19 -25.49 -15.27 0.71
C ILE A 19 -26.04 -15.98 -0.54
N PHE A 20 -27.33 -15.86 -0.84
CA PHE A 20 -27.96 -16.63 -1.92
C PHE A 20 -27.45 -16.29 -3.33
N PRO A 21 -27.29 -15.01 -3.73
CA PRO A 21 -26.73 -14.65 -5.04
C PRO A 21 -25.24 -14.98 -5.15
N LEU A 22 -24.48 -14.83 -4.05
CA LEU A 22 -23.04 -15.11 -4.03
C LEU A 22 -22.73 -16.61 -4.13
N ILE A 23 -23.58 -17.48 -3.58
CA ILE A 23 -23.44 -18.94 -3.74
C ILE A 23 -23.66 -19.37 -5.20
N GLN A 24 -24.47 -18.64 -5.98
CA GLN A 24 -24.71 -18.94 -7.39
C GLN A 24 -23.44 -18.82 -8.24
N LEU A 25 -22.50 -17.96 -7.85
CA LEU A 25 -21.19 -17.83 -8.51
C LEU A 25 -20.43 -19.15 -8.59
N ARG A 26 -20.68 -20.10 -7.66
CA ARG A 26 -20.08 -21.45 -7.70
C ARG A 26 -20.48 -22.26 -8.93
N GLN A 27 -21.61 -21.93 -9.56
CA GLN A 27 -22.08 -22.58 -10.79
C GLN A 27 -21.60 -21.85 -12.04
N GLU A 28 -21.22 -20.57 -11.93
CA GLU A 28 -20.85 -19.71 -13.07
C GLU A 28 -19.34 -19.63 -13.27
N LEU A 29 -18.55 -19.64 -12.20
CA LEU A 29 -17.08 -19.43 -12.24
C LEU A 29 -16.28 -20.69 -12.60
N HIS A 30 -16.88 -21.88 -12.51
CA HIS A 30 -16.16 -23.15 -12.68
C HIS A 30 -16.72 -23.95 -13.84
N THR A 31 -15.81 -24.55 -14.62
CA THR A 31 -16.15 -25.47 -15.71
C THR A 31 -16.56 -26.86 -15.22
N GLU A 32 -16.23 -27.20 -13.98
CA GLU A 32 -16.54 -28.47 -13.32
C GLU A 32 -17.60 -28.25 -12.23
N PRO A 33 -18.45 -29.24 -11.91
CA PRO A 33 -19.39 -29.13 -10.79
C PRO A 33 -18.66 -28.79 -9.49
N TYR A 34 -19.04 -27.70 -8.81
CA TYR A 34 -18.33 -27.17 -7.64
C TYR A 34 -18.02 -28.22 -6.56
N ASN A 35 -18.95 -29.14 -6.31
CA ASN A 35 -18.81 -30.16 -5.28
C ASN A 35 -17.86 -31.30 -5.66
N GLU A 36 -17.45 -31.39 -6.94
CA GLU A 36 -16.56 -32.41 -7.48
C GLU A 36 -15.13 -31.87 -7.68
N ILE A 37 -14.90 -30.56 -7.45
CA ILE A 37 -13.59 -29.93 -7.61
C ILE A 37 -12.61 -30.45 -6.56
N ASP A 38 -11.53 -31.06 -7.04
CA ASP A 38 -10.37 -31.42 -6.22
C ASP A 38 -9.46 -30.20 -6.00
N TRP A 39 -9.78 -29.40 -4.97
CA TRP A 39 -9.05 -28.18 -4.64
C TRP A 39 -7.55 -28.38 -4.38
N SER A 40 -7.15 -29.57 -3.94
CA SER A 40 -5.73 -29.87 -3.70
C SER A 40 -4.92 -29.86 -5.00
N LYS A 41 -5.52 -30.35 -6.10
CA LYS A 41 -4.92 -30.34 -7.44
C LYS A 41 -4.92 -28.96 -8.09
N LYS A 42 -5.75 -28.02 -7.61
CA LYS A 42 -5.85 -26.67 -8.17
C LYS A 42 -4.80 -25.69 -7.61
N ARG A 43 -4.07 -26.06 -6.54
CA ARG A 43 -3.13 -25.16 -5.83
C ARG A 43 -1.99 -24.60 -6.69
N HIS A 44 -1.56 -25.36 -7.70
CA HIS A 44 -0.51 -24.97 -8.65
C HIS A 44 -1.05 -24.78 -10.07
N LEU A 45 -2.38 -24.66 -10.20
CA LEU A 45 -3.03 -24.51 -11.50
C LEU A 45 -3.18 -23.02 -11.80
N CYS A 46 -2.40 -22.54 -12.76
CA CYS A 46 -2.54 -21.22 -13.36
C CYS A 46 -2.78 -21.38 -14.87
N ALA A 47 -3.56 -20.48 -15.48
CA ALA A 47 -3.74 -20.46 -16.92
C ALA A 47 -2.39 -20.17 -17.60
N LYS A 48 -2.10 -20.85 -18.70
CA LYS A 48 -0.78 -20.73 -19.35
C LYS A 48 -0.54 -19.30 -19.85
N GLU A 49 -1.60 -18.63 -20.26
CA GLU A 49 -1.60 -17.27 -20.78
C GLU A 49 -1.27 -16.24 -19.70
N ASP A 50 -1.61 -16.52 -18.43
CA ASP A 50 -1.39 -15.62 -17.28
C ASP A 50 -0.12 -16.00 -16.48
N LEU A 51 0.45 -17.17 -16.73
CA LEU A 51 1.64 -17.69 -16.06
C LEU A 51 2.93 -17.08 -16.64
N HIS A 52 3.22 -15.86 -16.21
CA HIS A 52 4.44 -15.13 -16.57
C HIS A 52 5.68 -15.67 -15.84
N TYR A 53 5.55 -15.88 -14.52
CA TYR A 53 6.62 -16.30 -13.62
C TYR A 53 6.32 -17.66 -13.01
N PRO A 54 6.67 -18.78 -13.67
CA PRO A 54 6.32 -20.11 -13.22
C PRO A 54 7.08 -20.50 -11.96
N HIS A 55 6.38 -21.14 -11.02
CA HIS A 55 7.01 -21.59 -9.79
C HIS A 55 8.10 -22.64 -10.03
N THR A 56 9.21 -22.49 -9.31
CA THR A 56 10.30 -23.47 -9.35
C THR A 56 9.91 -24.73 -8.59
N LEU A 57 10.60 -25.86 -8.88
CA LEU A 57 10.40 -27.10 -8.11
C LEU A 57 10.65 -26.89 -6.60
N LEU A 58 11.61 -26.04 -6.25
CA LEU A 58 11.90 -25.71 -4.85
C LEU A 58 10.69 -25.03 -4.18
N GLN A 59 10.08 -24.06 -4.84
CA GLN A 59 8.87 -23.38 -4.34
C GLN A 59 7.70 -24.34 -4.19
N ILE A 60 7.44 -25.16 -5.21
CA ILE A 60 6.35 -26.15 -5.19
C ILE A 60 6.51 -27.09 -3.98
N LEU A 61 7.72 -27.63 -3.78
CA LEU A 61 8.00 -28.51 -2.65
C LEU A 61 7.86 -27.80 -1.30
N LEU A 62 8.27 -26.53 -1.21
CA LEU A 62 8.12 -25.72 0.00
C LEU A 62 6.64 -25.50 0.33
N TRP A 63 5.84 -25.03 -0.62
CA TRP A 63 4.41 -24.75 -0.44
C TRP A 63 3.62 -26.01 -0.15
N ASP A 64 3.91 -27.12 -0.85
CA ASP A 64 3.30 -28.42 -0.57
C ASP A 64 3.65 -28.93 0.83
N SER A 65 4.90 -28.75 1.26
CA SER A 65 5.30 -29.15 2.61
C SER A 65 4.58 -28.34 3.68
N LEU A 66 4.46 -27.03 3.48
CA LEU A 66 3.72 -26.15 4.39
C LEU A 66 2.23 -26.52 4.45
N HIS A 67 1.60 -26.81 3.31
CA HIS A 67 0.20 -27.18 3.25
C HIS A 67 -0.10 -28.57 3.81
N LEU A 68 0.70 -29.58 3.45
CA LEU A 68 0.43 -30.98 3.82
C LEU A 68 0.85 -31.30 5.26
N PHE A 69 1.91 -30.65 5.76
CA PHE A 69 2.44 -30.94 7.09
C PHE A 69 2.19 -29.80 8.08
N SER A 70 2.61 -28.57 7.76
CA SER A 70 2.55 -27.47 8.72
C SER A 70 1.13 -27.04 9.03
N GLU A 71 0.25 -26.91 8.04
CA GLU A 71 -1.15 -26.50 8.25
C GLU A 71 -1.93 -27.46 9.19
N PRO A 72 -1.96 -28.79 8.96
CA PRO A 72 -2.61 -29.71 9.89
C PRO A 72 -1.98 -29.71 11.29
N PHE A 73 -0.66 -29.55 11.37
CA PHE A 73 0.05 -29.51 12.64
C PHE A 73 -0.30 -28.25 13.45
N LEU A 74 -0.29 -27.08 12.82
CA LEU A 74 -0.63 -25.79 13.43
C LEU A 74 -2.12 -25.64 13.73
N ASN A 75 -2.98 -26.50 13.21
CA ASN A 75 -4.40 -26.52 13.57
C ASN A 75 -4.71 -27.43 14.78
N ARG A 76 -3.74 -28.23 15.25
CA ARG A 76 -3.91 -29.13 16.39
C ARG A 76 -3.30 -28.57 17.67
N TRP A 77 -3.86 -28.98 18.81
CA TRP A 77 -3.29 -28.63 20.11
C TRP A 77 -1.99 -29.42 20.35
N PRO A 78 -0.93 -28.83 20.93
CA PRO A 78 -0.84 -27.46 21.46
C PRO A 78 -0.35 -26.41 20.44
N PHE A 79 0.01 -26.81 19.22
CA PHE A 79 0.65 -25.95 18.23
C PHE A 79 -0.26 -24.85 17.67
N ASN A 80 -1.57 -25.02 17.75
CA ASN A 80 -2.53 -23.94 17.44
C ASN A 80 -2.38 -22.69 18.30
N LYS A 81 -1.70 -22.76 19.46
CA LYS A 81 -1.31 -21.59 20.24
C LYS A 81 -0.31 -20.71 19.47
N LEU A 82 0.57 -21.30 18.68
CA LEU A 82 1.51 -20.56 17.83
C LEU A 82 0.75 -19.77 16.77
N ARG A 83 -0.24 -20.39 16.09
CA ARG A 83 -1.12 -19.70 15.13
C ARG A 83 -1.80 -18.50 15.76
N LYS A 84 -2.39 -18.64 16.95
CA LYS A 84 -3.03 -17.53 17.67
C LYS A 84 -2.04 -16.40 17.99
N LYS A 85 -0.81 -16.73 18.39
CA LYS A 85 0.24 -15.75 18.63
C LYS A 85 0.64 -15.04 17.33
N SER A 86 0.83 -15.77 16.24
CA SER A 86 1.18 -15.20 14.93
C SER A 86 0.08 -14.29 14.38
N LEU A 87 -1.20 -14.67 14.52
CA LEU A 87 -2.34 -13.82 14.13
C LEU A 87 -2.38 -12.52 14.93
N LYS A 88 -2.07 -12.57 16.24
CA LYS A 88 -1.96 -11.36 17.05
C LYS A 88 -0.85 -10.45 16.54
N VAL A 89 0.34 -10.99 16.26
CA VAL A 89 1.45 -10.21 15.70
C VAL A 89 1.09 -9.61 14.34
N ALA A 90 0.39 -10.36 13.48
CA ALA A 90 -0.08 -9.85 12.19
C ALA A 90 -1.05 -8.67 12.37
N MET A 91 -2.03 -8.78 13.29
CA MET A 91 -2.93 -7.67 13.61
C MET A 91 -2.20 -6.47 14.22
N ASP A 92 -1.20 -6.69 15.08
CA ASP A 92 -0.38 -5.61 15.65
C ASP A 92 0.37 -4.84 14.53
N ILE A 93 0.83 -5.52 13.48
CA ILE A 93 1.45 -4.89 12.30
C ILE A 93 0.41 -4.15 11.44
N ILE A 94 -0.76 -4.76 11.20
CA ILE A 94 -1.85 -4.13 10.44
C ILE A 94 -2.29 -2.83 11.11
N HIS A 95 -2.55 -2.85 12.43
CA HIS A 95 -2.94 -1.63 13.15
C HIS A 95 -1.87 -0.54 13.10
N TYR A 96 -0.60 -0.93 13.12
CA TYR A 96 0.49 0.02 12.98
C TYR A 96 0.55 0.65 11.59
N GLU A 97 0.33 -0.16 10.55
CA GLU A 97 0.21 0.31 9.17
C GLU A 97 -0.95 1.30 9.04
N ASP A 98 -2.11 0.93 9.58
CA ASP A 98 -3.33 1.71 9.52
C ASP A 98 -3.16 3.07 10.21
N GLU A 99 -2.54 3.09 11.39
CA GLU A 99 -2.31 4.34 12.10
C GLU A 99 -1.28 5.23 11.40
N SER A 100 -0.21 4.63 10.89
CA SER A 100 0.90 5.37 10.27
C SER A 100 0.50 5.98 8.93
N SER A 101 -0.31 5.28 8.14
CA SER A 101 -0.85 5.74 6.85
C SER A 101 -2.18 6.48 6.96
N ARG A 102 -2.67 6.75 8.18
CA ARG A 102 -4.01 7.31 8.42
C ARG A 102 -5.12 6.53 7.67
N TYR A 103 -5.00 5.21 7.68
CA TYR A 103 -5.93 4.21 7.15
C TYR A 103 -6.04 4.19 5.62
N ILE A 104 -5.06 4.79 4.93
CA ILE A 104 -4.89 4.73 3.48
C ILE A 104 -4.18 3.44 3.07
N THR A 105 -3.28 2.91 3.91
CA THR A 105 -2.36 1.76 3.63
C THR A 105 -1.37 2.05 2.50
N ILE A 106 -0.49 1.11 2.13
CA ILE A 106 0.47 1.36 1.06
C ILE A 106 -0.24 1.57 -0.28
N GLY A 107 -1.26 0.77 -0.60
CA GLY A 107 -1.92 0.83 -1.90
C GLY A 107 -3.22 0.02 -1.96
N CYS A 108 -3.86 0.04 -3.13
CA CYS A 108 -5.25 -0.40 -3.29
C CYS A 108 -5.51 -1.89 -3.05
N VAL A 109 -4.48 -2.75 -3.12
CA VAL A 109 -4.62 -4.19 -2.86
C VAL A 109 -4.57 -4.46 -1.36
N GLU A 110 -3.63 -3.83 -0.64
CA GLU A 110 -3.51 -3.97 0.82
C GLU A 110 -4.72 -3.33 1.52
N LYS A 111 -5.17 -2.17 1.07
CA LYS A 111 -6.27 -1.38 1.63
C LYS A 111 -7.51 -2.21 2.02
N PRO A 112 -8.17 -2.96 1.11
CA PRO A 112 -9.34 -3.76 1.44
C PRO A 112 -9.00 -4.97 2.32
N LEU A 113 -7.78 -5.53 2.24
CA LEU A 113 -7.36 -6.67 3.05
C LEU A 113 -7.16 -6.28 4.52
N CYS A 114 -6.45 -5.18 4.79
CA CYS A 114 -6.30 -4.63 6.15
C CYS A 114 -7.66 -4.20 6.71
N MET A 115 -8.48 -3.51 5.90
CA MET A 115 -9.84 -3.16 6.31
C MET A 115 -10.69 -4.40 6.67
N LEU A 116 -10.60 -5.47 5.89
CA LEU A 116 -11.29 -6.73 6.17
C LEU A 116 -10.77 -7.39 7.45
N ALA A 117 -9.46 -7.39 7.67
CA ALA A 117 -8.85 -7.92 8.89
C ALA A 117 -9.38 -7.18 10.14
N CYS A 118 -9.42 -5.84 10.10
CA CYS A 118 -10.00 -5.03 11.18
C CYS A 118 -11.50 -5.27 11.36
N TRP A 119 -12.25 -5.52 10.27
CA TRP A 119 -13.66 -5.90 10.37
C TRP A 119 -13.85 -7.27 11.01
N VAL A 120 -13.02 -8.26 10.67
CA VAL A 120 -13.05 -9.60 11.29
C VAL A 120 -12.70 -9.52 12.77
N GLU A 121 -11.76 -8.66 13.16
CA GLU A 121 -11.39 -8.45 14.56
C GLU A 121 -12.52 -7.79 15.37
N ASP A 122 -13.02 -6.64 14.91
CA ASP A 122 -14.16 -5.94 15.50
C ASP A 122 -14.97 -5.17 14.43
N PRO A 123 -16.14 -5.70 14.00
CA PRO A 123 -17.00 -5.04 13.01
C PRO A 123 -17.52 -3.66 13.42
N ASN A 124 -17.51 -3.33 14.73
CA ASN A 124 -17.94 -2.03 15.24
C ASN A 124 -16.75 -1.17 15.72
N GLY A 125 -15.53 -1.69 15.55
CA GLY A 125 -14.29 -1.10 16.01
C GLY A 125 -13.94 0.20 15.30
N ILE A 126 -13.10 1.00 15.95
CA ILE A 126 -12.69 2.30 15.41
C ILE A 126 -11.80 2.15 14.17
N TYR A 127 -10.95 1.12 14.10
CA TYR A 127 -10.07 0.86 12.95
C TYR A 127 -10.90 0.65 11.69
N PHE A 128 -11.85 -0.28 11.71
CA PHE A 128 -12.75 -0.52 10.57
C PHE A 128 -13.49 0.75 10.13
N LYS A 129 -14.05 1.52 11.08
CA LYS A 129 -14.75 2.78 10.76
C LYS A 129 -13.84 3.81 10.09
N LYS A 130 -12.58 3.91 10.51
CA LYS A 130 -11.61 4.82 9.89
C LYS A 130 -11.17 4.33 8.51
N HIS A 131 -11.08 3.02 8.28
CA HIS A 131 -10.88 2.50 6.91
C HIS A 131 -12.03 2.87 5.98
N LEU A 132 -13.29 2.72 6.43
CA LEU A 132 -14.46 3.06 5.62
C LEU A 132 -14.42 4.52 5.16
N ALA A 133 -13.99 5.44 6.03
CA ALA A 133 -13.86 6.85 5.73
C ALA A 133 -12.78 7.18 4.67
N ARG A 134 -11.91 6.21 4.34
CA ARG A 134 -10.77 6.34 3.43
C ARG A 134 -10.91 5.48 2.17
N ILE A 135 -12.08 4.91 1.90
CA ILE A 135 -12.31 4.14 0.66
C ILE A 135 -12.34 5.09 -0.54
N ASP A 136 -12.99 6.24 -0.40
CA ASP A 136 -13.18 7.21 -1.48
C ASP A 136 -11.85 7.80 -1.98
N ASP A 137 -10.81 7.80 -1.14
CA ASP A 137 -9.45 8.21 -1.51
C ASP A 137 -8.87 7.38 -2.68
N TYR A 138 -9.38 6.16 -2.88
CA TYR A 138 -9.01 5.28 -3.99
C TYR A 138 -9.99 5.31 -5.16
N VAL A 139 -11.12 6.01 -5.06
CA VAL A 139 -12.16 6.00 -6.10
C VAL A 139 -11.94 7.16 -7.08
N TRP A 140 -11.89 6.85 -8.37
CA TRP A 140 -11.73 7.84 -9.44
C TRP A 140 -12.86 7.74 -10.46
N VAL A 141 -13.41 8.89 -10.87
CA VAL A 141 -14.40 8.98 -11.94
C VAL A 141 -13.70 9.40 -13.23
N GLY A 142 -13.47 8.43 -14.11
CA GLY A 142 -12.92 8.64 -15.44
C GLY A 142 -14.01 8.78 -16.51
N GLU A 143 -13.58 9.00 -17.76
CA GLU A 143 -14.46 9.10 -18.93
C GLU A 143 -15.26 7.81 -19.18
N ASP A 144 -14.71 6.67 -18.77
CA ASP A 144 -15.27 5.32 -18.85
C ASP A 144 -15.99 4.87 -17.56
N GLY A 145 -16.16 5.78 -16.59
CA GLY A 145 -16.87 5.54 -15.35
C GLY A 145 -15.98 5.42 -14.12
N ILE A 146 -16.51 4.80 -13.06
CA ILE A 146 -15.88 4.73 -11.74
C ILE A 146 -14.87 3.58 -11.70
N LYS A 147 -13.64 3.87 -11.27
CA LYS A 147 -12.55 2.89 -11.10
C LYS A 147 -11.84 3.08 -9.76
N MET A 148 -11.13 2.04 -9.34
CA MET A 148 -10.26 2.10 -8.16
C MET A 148 -8.83 2.37 -8.64
N GLN A 149 -8.22 3.43 -8.13
CA GLN A 149 -6.83 3.80 -8.40
C GLN A 149 -5.88 2.84 -7.68
N GLY A 150 -4.68 2.64 -8.22
CA GLY A 150 -3.59 1.96 -7.50
C GLY A 150 -3.12 2.79 -6.31
N PHE A 151 -2.82 4.06 -6.60
CA PHE A 151 -2.44 5.14 -5.70
C PHE A 151 -2.95 6.45 -6.31
N GLY A 152 -3.04 7.52 -5.51
CA GLY A 152 -2.99 8.86 -6.08
C GLY A 152 -1.57 9.18 -6.56
N SER A 153 -1.40 10.00 -7.60
CA SER A 153 -0.09 10.42 -8.14
C SER A 153 0.18 11.91 -7.97
N GLN A 154 -0.50 12.57 -7.01
CA GLN A 154 -0.61 14.03 -6.96
C GLN A 154 0.75 14.71 -6.80
N VAL A 155 1.61 14.23 -5.89
CA VAL A 155 2.96 14.77 -5.69
C VAL A 155 3.86 14.44 -6.87
N TRP A 156 3.84 13.21 -7.37
CA TRP A 156 4.61 12.80 -8.53
C TRP A 156 4.35 13.68 -9.75
N ASP A 157 3.08 13.79 -10.13
CA ASP A 157 2.65 14.56 -11.30
C ASP A 157 2.91 16.05 -11.11
N THR A 158 2.66 16.58 -9.90
CA THR A 158 2.93 17.99 -9.61
C THR A 158 4.41 18.32 -9.71
N SER A 159 5.28 17.46 -9.18
CA SER A 159 6.74 17.65 -9.24
C SER A 159 7.26 17.65 -10.67
N PHE A 160 6.81 16.72 -11.52
CA PHE A 160 7.22 16.74 -12.93
C PHE A 160 6.63 17.92 -13.70
N LEU A 161 5.36 18.25 -13.49
CA LEU A 161 4.73 19.38 -14.15
C LEU A 161 5.44 20.69 -13.80
N LEU A 162 5.78 20.91 -12.52
CA LEU A 162 6.50 22.12 -12.11
C LEU A 162 7.90 22.19 -12.71
N GLN A 163 8.60 21.07 -12.85
CA GLN A 163 9.88 21.06 -13.56
C GLN A 163 9.73 21.44 -15.03
N ALA A 164 8.72 20.92 -15.72
CA ALA A 164 8.44 21.27 -17.11
C ALA A 164 8.07 22.75 -17.27
N LEU A 165 7.21 23.27 -16.39
CA LEU A 165 6.81 24.67 -16.36
C LEU A 165 8.00 25.59 -16.09
N LEU A 166 8.88 25.24 -15.13
CA LEU A 166 10.12 25.98 -14.88
C LEU A 166 11.06 25.95 -16.09
N ALA A 167 11.14 24.84 -16.81
CA ALA A 167 11.97 24.70 -18.00
C ALA A 167 11.46 25.51 -19.21
N SER A 168 10.16 25.84 -19.24
CA SER A 168 9.57 26.64 -20.33
C SER A 168 10.05 28.09 -20.35
N ASN A 169 10.60 28.61 -19.24
CA ASN A 169 10.95 30.02 -19.05
C ASN A 169 9.80 31.01 -19.26
N LEU A 170 8.55 30.56 -19.12
CA LEU A 170 7.35 31.41 -19.21
C LEU A 170 6.88 31.91 -17.83
N TYR A 171 7.77 31.98 -16.84
CA TYR A 171 7.43 32.22 -15.43
C TYR A 171 6.65 33.52 -15.18
N ASP A 172 6.84 34.55 -16.01
CA ASP A 172 6.09 35.81 -15.92
C ASP A 172 4.60 35.64 -16.24
N GLU A 173 4.24 34.63 -17.04
CA GLU A 173 2.85 34.32 -17.41
C GLU A 173 2.19 33.33 -16.44
N ILE A 174 3.00 32.46 -15.80
CA ILE A 174 2.53 31.34 -14.98
C ILE A 174 2.88 31.44 -13.49
N GLY A 175 3.32 32.60 -13.01
CA GLY A 175 3.78 32.80 -11.62
C GLY A 175 2.78 32.33 -10.58
N LEU A 176 1.48 32.63 -10.75
CA LEU A 176 0.42 32.16 -9.83
C LEU A 176 0.33 30.62 -9.77
N THR A 177 0.49 29.94 -10.91
CA THR A 177 0.49 28.48 -10.99
C THR A 177 1.72 27.91 -10.29
N LEU A 178 2.90 28.48 -10.52
CA LEU A 178 4.14 28.08 -9.83
C LEU A 178 4.03 28.28 -8.32
N MET A 179 3.51 29.40 -7.85
CA MET A 179 3.29 29.66 -6.43
C MET A 179 2.34 28.64 -5.79
N LYS A 180 1.25 28.28 -6.48
CA LYS A 180 0.31 27.24 -5.99
C LYS A 180 0.98 25.87 -5.93
N GLY A 181 1.72 25.49 -6.97
CA GLY A 181 2.46 24.23 -6.99
C GLY A 181 3.54 24.15 -5.93
N HIS A 182 4.32 25.22 -5.74
CA HIS A 182 5.28 25.33 -4.66
C HIS A 182 4.58 25.19 -3.29
N ASN A 183 3.47 25.89 -3.06
CA ASN A 183 2.70 25.76 -1.83
C ASN A 183 2.17 24.34 -1.60
N PHE A 184 1.72 23.67 -2.67
CA PHE A 184 1.32 22.26 -2.59
C PHE A 184 2.49 21.38 -2.15
N LEU A 185 3.66 21.45 -2.79
CA LEU A 185 4.83 20.66 -2.39
C LEU A 185 5.24 20.91 -0.94
N LYS A 186 5.20 22.17 -0.47
CA LYS A 186 5.48 22.50 0.94
C LYS A 186 4.52 21.82 1.92
N ASN A 187 3.23 21.78 1.57
CA ASN A 187 2.20 21.18 2.42
C ASN A 187 2.22 19.64 2.35
N SER A 188 2.71 19.09 1.23
CA SER A 188 2.81 17.66 0.99
C SER A 188 4.05 17.00 1.61
N GLN A 189 5.04 17.76 2.06
CA GLN A 189 6.22 17.18 2.71
C GLN A 189 5.84 16.50 4.04
N VAL A 190 6.30 15.26 4.22
CA VAL A 190 6.12 14.50 5.46
C VAL A 190 6.93 15.16 6.59
N ARG A 191 6.29 15.39 7.73
CA ARG A 191 6.87 16.20 8.83
C ARG A 191 7.41 15.39 9.99
N ASP A 192 7.00 14.12 10.07
CA ASP A 192 7.24 13.26 11.23
C ASP A 192 7.60 11.87 10.72
N ASN A 193 8.48 11.19 11.45
CA ASN A 193 8.70 9.76 11.24
C ASN A 193 7.48 8.96 11.72
N PRO A 194 7.32 7.68 11.31
CA PRO A 194 6.29 6.83 11.86
C PRO A 194 6.43 6.72 13.38
N SER A 195 5.31 6.52 14.07
CA SER A 195 5.29 6.62 15.53
C SER A 195 6.07 5.50 16.22
N GLY A 196 6.57 5.77 17.43
CA GLY A 196 7.24 4.78 18.28
C GLY A 196 8.54 4.21 17.69
N ASP A 197 8.81 2.93 17.99
CA ASP A 197 9.95 2.20 17.42
C ASP A 197 9.59 1.61 16.05
N PHE A 198 9.54 2.48 15.05
CA PHE A 198 9.13 2.15 13.69
C PHE A 198 10.04 1.12 13.02
N LYS A 199 11.31 1.00 13.44
CA LYS A 199 12.22 -0.02 12.92
C LYS A 199 11.78 -1.43 13.29
N ARG A 200 11.25 -1.61 14.51
CA ARG A 200 10.68 -2.90 14.95
C ARG A 200 9.42 -3.27 14.15
N MET A 201 8.79 -2.28 13.53
CA MET A 201 7.61 -2.45 12.67
C MET A 201 7.98 -2.48 11.18
N PHE A 202 9.26 -2.69 10.84
CA PHE A 202 9.74 -2.78 9.46
C PHE A 202 9.40 -1.53 8.64
N ARG A 203 9.69 -0.36 9.23
CA ARG A 203 9.60 0.93 8.56
C ARG A 203 10.93 1.66 8.59
N HIS A 204 11.10 2.53 7.60
CA HIS A 204 12.23 3.45 7.48
C HIS A 204 11.89 4.88 7.93
N ILE A 205 12.89 5.77 7.97
CA ILE A 205 12.66 7.19 8.24
C ILE A 205 11.85 7.84 7.11
N SER A 206 10.91 8.72 7.45
CA SER A 206 10.07 9.44 6.48
C SER A 206 10.01 10.95 6.71
N LYS A 207 10.48 11.47 7.85
CA LYS A 207 10.54 12.93 8.10
C LYS A 207 11.39 13.61 7.02
N GLY A 208 10.80 14.58 6.33
CA GLY A 208 11.43 15.35 5.26
C GLY A 208 11.17 14.82 3.85
N SER A 209 10.58 13.63 3.73
CA SER A 209 10.29 13.01 2.44
C SER A 209 9.04 13.58 1.76
N TRP A 210 8.88 13.18 0.50
CA TRP A 210 7.62 13.23 -0.22
C TRP A 210 7.17 11.81 -0.57
N THR A 211 5.87 11.60 -0.54
CA THR A 211 5.23 10.35 -0.98
C THR A 211 4.89 10.43 -2.47
N PHE A 212 4.39 9.34 -3.06
CA PHE A 212 3.89 9.35 -4.44
C PHE A 212 2.59 10.19 -4.60
N SER A 213 1.72 10.13 -3.59
CA SER A 213 0.38 10.71 -3.60
C SER A 213 0.32 12.05 -2.87
N ASP A 214 0.12 12.02 -1.55
CA ASP A 214 0.02 13.18 -0.67
C ASP A 214 0.60 12.88 0.72
N ARG A 215 0.68 13.91 1.58
CA ARG A 215 1.27 13.80 2.91
C ARG A 215 0.57 12.75 3.79
N ASP A 216 -0.74 12.55 3.60
CA ASP A 216 -1.52 11.63 4.43
C ASP A 216 -1.18 10.16 4.15
N HIS A 217 -0.62 9.85 2.99
CA HIS A 217 -0.08 8.51 2.71
C HIS A 217 1.10 8.15 3.63
N GLY A 218 1.96 9.13 3.95
CA GLY A 218 3.04 9.00 4.94
C GLY A 218 4.22 8.11 4.55
N TRP A 219 4.11 7.31 3.49
CA TRP A 219 5.16 6.43 3.01
C TRP A 219 6.11 7.16 2.07
N GLN A 220 7.34 7.31 2.52
CA GLN A 220 8.41 8.00 1.81
C GLN A 220 8.77 7.27 0.52
N VAL A 221 9.07 8.01 -0.54
CA VAL A 221 9.55 7.43 -1.81
C VAL A 221 10.77 8.22 -2.27
N SER A 222 11.84 7.52 -2.63
CA SER A 222 13.14 8.14 -2.92
C SER A 222 13.09 9.11 -4.10
N ASP A 223 12.53 8.69 -5.22
CA ASP A 223 12.40 9.49 -6.44
C ASP A 223 11.43 10.66 -6.27
N CYS A 224 10.28 10.43 -5.61
CA CYS A 224 9.31 11.48 -5.30
C CYS A 224 9.95 12.55 -4.41
N THR A 225 10.76 12.12 -3.43
CA THR A 225 11.54 13.02 -2.56
C THR A 225 12.56 13.80 -3.38
N ALA A 226 13.31 13.14 -4.26
CA ALA A 226 14.32 13.80 -5.09
C ALA A 226 13.72 14.83 -6.05
N GLU A 227 12.66 14.48 -6.78
CA GLU A 227 12.03 15.35 -7.77
C GLU A 227 11.31 16.54 -7.11
N SER A 228 10.65 16.31 -5.96
CA SER A 228 10.02 17.38 -5.19
C SER A 228 11.07 18.31 -4.56
N LEU A 229 12.14 17.77 -4.00
CA LEU A 229 13.25 18.54 -3.44
C LEU A 229 13.89 19.43 -4.50
N LYS A 230 14.13 18.89 -5.71
CA LYS A 230 14.69 19.63 -6.85
C LYS A 230 13.81 20.83 -7.24
N CYS A 231 12.48 20.67 -7.24
CA CYS A 231 11.55 21.79 -7.44
C CYS A 231 11.70 22.84 -6.35
N CYS A 232 11.64 22.43 -5.08
CA CYS A 232 11.71 23.33 -3.93
C CYS A 232 13.03 24.11 -3.88
N VAL A 233 14.15 23.48 -4.26
CA VAL A 233 15.46 24.15 -4.38
C VAL A 233 15.43 25.22 -5.46
N LYS A 234 14.83 24.93 -6.64
CA LYS A 234 14.68 25.95 -7.70
C LYS A 234 13.81 27.12 -7.23
N PHE A 235 12.68 26.85 -6.59
CA PHE A 235 11.81 27.90 -6.06
C PHE A 235 12.49 28.74 -4.98
N ALA A 236 13.36 28.15 -4.16
CA ALA A 236 14.11 28.90 -3.15
C ALA A 236 15.11 29.92 -3.74
N LEU A 237 15.47 29.78 -5.03
CA LEU A 237 16.34 30.71 -5.75
C LEU A 237 15.57 31.79 -6.52
N MET A 238 14.23 31.72 -6.55
CA MET A 238 13.36 32.66 -7.24
C MET A 238 12.84 33.75 -6.29
N ALA A 239 12.35 34.85 -6.86
CA ALA A 239 11.77 35.94 -6.09
C ALA A 239 10.51 35.49 -5.32
N PRO A 240 10.41 35.73 -3.99
CA PRO A 240 9.24 35.33 -3.20
C PRO A 240 7.92 35.91 -3.70
N GLU A 241 7.95 37.07 -4.35
CA GLU A 241 6.77 37.72 -4.95
C GLU A 241 6.18 36.89 -6.09
N MET A 242 6.99 36.05 -6.74
CA MET A 242 6.58 35.20 -7.86
C MET A 242 6.12 33.82 -7.42
N VAL A 243 6.81 33.20 -6.46
CA VAL A 243 6.61 31.78 -6.11
C VAL A 243 6.27 31.55 -4.63
N GLY A 244 6.11 32.61 -3.85
CA GLY A 244 5.93 32.57 -2.41
C GLY A 244 7.22 32.30 -1.64
N ASN A 245 7.12 32.35 -0.31
CA ASN A 245 8.27 32.12 0.57
C ASN A 245 8.85 30.71 0.40
N LYS A 246 10.19 30.61 0.44
CA LYS A 246 10.90 29.33 0.50
C LYS A 246 10.53 28.50 1.75
N MET A 247 10.84 27.22 1.72
CA MET A 247 10.79 26.35 2.89
C MET A 247 11.87 26.73 3.91
N GLU A 248 11.69 26.31 5.16
CA GLU A 248 12.73 26.43 6.18
C GLU A 248 13.94 25.55 5.81
N ASP A 249 15.15 26.01 6.12
CA ASP A 249 16.39 25.33 5.73
C ASP A 249 16.47 23.90 6.29
N GLU A 250 15.97 23.68 7.51
CA GLU A 250 15.91 22.35 8.14
C GLU A 250 15.09 21.34 7.30
N GLN A 251 14.04 21.80 6.62
CA GLN A 251 13.19 20.94 5.81
C GLN A 251 13.91 20.42 4.56
N PHE A 252 14.86 21.18 4.03
CA PHE A 252 15.73 20.71 2.95
C PHE A 252 16.73 19.67 3.46
N PHE A 253 17.30 19.89 4.65
CA PHE A 253 18.23 18.93 5.26
C PHE A 253 17.55 17.61 5.62
N ASP A 254 16.32 17.65 6.14
CA ASP A 254 15.53 16.45 6.42
C ASP A 254 15.31 15.62 5.13
N ALA A 255 14.97 16.28 4.01
CA ALA A 255 14.81 15.59 2.71
C ALA A 255 16.12 14.95 2.23
N VAL A 256 17.24 15.66 2.35
CA VAL A 256 18.57 15.13 2.00
C VAL A 256 18.94 13.95 2.90
N ASN A 257 18.60 14.00 4.20
CA ASN A 257 18.85 12.90 5.13
C ASN A 257 18.10 11.62 4.73
N VAL A 258 16.85 11.74 4.28
CA VAL A 258 16.08 10.60 3.74
C VAL A 258 16.79 10.00 2.53
N LEU A 259 17.13 10.81 1.53
CA LEU A 259 17.83 10.33 0.33
C LEU A 259 19.15 9.64 0.69
N LEU A 260 20.02 10.28 1.47
CA LEU A 260 21.31 9.69 1.86
C LEU A 260 21.15 8.38 2.65
N SER A 261 20.05 8.20 3.39
CA SER A 261 19.79 6.98 4.13
C SER A 261 19.39 5.78 3.26
N LEU A 262 18.96 6.03 2.02
CA LEU A 262 18.55 5.01 1.05
C LEU A 262 19.65 4.67 0.05
N GLN A 263 20.76 5.42 0.04
CA GLN A 263 21.86 5.14 -0.87
C GLN A 263 22.58 3.85 -0.47
N SER A 264 22.70 2.96 -1.43
CA SER A 264 23.36 1.69 -1.23
C SER A 264 24.84 1.70 -1.58
N LYS A 265 25.53 0.61 -1.25
CA LYS A 265 26.99 0.51 -1.38
C LYS A 265 27.48 0.59 -2.83
N ASN A 266 26.64 0.23 -3.80
CA ASN A 266 26.89 0.38 -5.24
C ASN A 266 26.61 1.80 -5.76
N GLY A 267 26.06 2.70 -4.91
CA GLY A 267 25.64 4.05 -5.27
C GLY A 267 24.20 4.17 -5.79
N GLY A 268 23.49 3.06 -5.97
CA GLY A 268 22.07 3.01 -6.34
C GLY A 268 21.14 3.40 -5.20
N TYR A 269 19.86 3.56 -5.52
CA TYR A 269 18.81 3.98 -4.60
C TYR A 269 17.58 3.10 -4.80
N THR A 270 17.04 2.59 -3.70
CA THR A 270 15.79 1.84 -3.67
C THR A 270 14.56 2.76 -3.62
N VAL A 271 13.36 2.19 -3.75
CA VAL A 271 12.12 2.97 -3.82
C VAL A 271 11.67 3.43 -2.44
N TRP A 272 11.39 2.49 -1.52
CA TRP A 272 10.82 2.81 -0.20
C TRP A 272 11.76 2.51 0.98
N GLU A 273 12.62 1.50 0.90
CA GLU A 273 13.47 1.11 2.04
C GLU A 273 14.87 0.68 1.61
N PRO A 274 15.92 0.83 2.46
CA PRO A 274 17.26 0.40 2.11
C PRO A 274 17.30 -1.08 1.72
N ALA A 275 18.02 -1.45 0.66
CA ALA A 275 18.07 -2.85 0.28
C ALA A 275 18.74 -3.69 1.38
N GLY A 276 18.03 -4.75 1.78
CA GLY A 276 18.53 -5.72 2.76
C GLY A 276 18.35 -7.17 2.34
N GLY A 277 17.54 -7.41 1.30
CA GLY A 277 17.26 -8.74 0.77
C GLY A 277 18.38 -9.24 -0.14
N ALA A 278 18.60 -10.55 -0.15
CA ALA A 278 19.51 -11.17 -1.10
C ALA A 278 18.74 -11.63 -2.33
N PHE A 279 19.34 -11.55 -3.52
CA PHE A 279 18.69 -11.91 -4.79
C PHE A 279 18.01 -13.29 -4.80
N TRP A 280 18.56 -14.27 -4.08
CA TRP A 280 17.96 -15.61 -3.99
C TRP A 280 16.59 -15.64 -3.28
N TRP A 281 16.16 -14.55 -2.63
CA TRP A 281 14.81 -14.42 -2.09
C TRP A 281 13.75 -14.38 -3.20
N GLU A 282 14.10 -13.94 -4.41
CA GLU A 282 13.21 -14.01 -5.57
C GLU A 282 12.87 -15.43 -5.98
N TRP A 283 13.70 -16.41 -5.57
CA TRP A 283 13.35 -17.83 -5.70
C TRP A 283 12.19 -18.23 -4.79
N LEU A 284 11.66 -17.32 -3.96
CA LEU A 284 10.48 -17.51 -3.13
C LEU A 284 9.29 -16.64 -3.59
N ASN A 285 9.41 -15.88 -4.69
CA ASN A 285 8.30 -15.11 -5.24
C ASN A 285 7.09 -16.03 -5.50
N PRO A 286 5.96 -15.84 -4.79
CA PRO A 286 4.79 -16.68 -4.94
C PRO A 286 3.85 -16.19 -6.05
N ILE A 287 4.06 -14.99 -6.60
CA ILE A 287 3.18 -14.39 -7.60
C ILE A 287 3.56 -14.89 -8.99
N GLU A 288 2.59 -15.43 -9.71
CA GLU A 288 2.79 -16.10 -10.99
C GLU A 288 2.78 -15.16 -12.19
N PHE A 289 2.41 -13.88 -11.98
CA PHE A 289 2.23 -12.88 -13.03
C PHE A 289 3.09 -11.62 -12.85
N LEU A 290 3.96 -11.58 -11.84
CA LEU A 290 4.86 -10.46 -11.54
C LEU A 290 6.27 -10.96 -11.18
N GLU A 291 7.29 -10.22 -11.60
CA GLU A 291 8.70 -10.46 -11.29
C GLU A 291 9.24 -9.35 -10.37
N ASP A 292 10.41 -9.58 -9.76
CA ASP A 292 11.18 -8.56 -9.02
C ASP A 292 10.38 -7.83 -7.92
N LEU A 293 9.79 -8.60 -7.00
CA LEU A 293 8.88 -8.07 -5.97
C LEU A 293 9.19 -8.49 -4.54
N THR A 294 10.14 -9.40 -4.31
CA THR A 294 10.41 -9.92 -2.95
C THR A 294 11.41 -9.06 -2.19
N ILE A 295 12.19 -8.25 -2.89
CA ILE A 295 13.21 -7.36 -2.32
C ILE A 295 13.09 -5.95 -2.92
N GLU A 296 13.68 -4.98 -2.25
CA GLU A 296 13.96 -3.66 -2.82
C GLU A 296 15.16 -3.74 -3.78
N TYR A 297 14.97 -3.22 -4.99
CA TYR A 297 15.98 -3.18 -6.05
C TYR A 297 16.59 -1.78 -6.18
N GLU A 298 17.80 -1.71 -6.74
CA GLU A 298 18.63 -0.50 -6.87
C GLU A 298 19.12 -0.25 -8.29
#